data_AF-A0AAU3JZ25-F1
#
_entry.id   AF-A0AAU3JZ25-F1
#
_cell.length_a   1.000
_cell.length_b   1.000
_cell.length_c   1.000
_cell.angle_alpha   90.00
_cell.angle_beta   90.00
_cell.angle_gamma   90.00
#
_symmetry.space_group_name_H-M   'P 1'
#
loop_
_entity.id
_entity.type
_entity.pdbx_description
1 polymer ?
#
loop_
_entity_poly.entity_id
_entity_poly.type
_entity_poly.pdbx_seq_one_letter_code
_entity_poly.pdbx_strand_id
1 'polypeptide(L)' 'MTTDSPMPSPPFPSPDSAVLRLIVGNAIASVRNGEASVEEAILHAAVHGWYEGHVQGEDECPGCDFRGELPKQSKRG' A
#
# COMPACT_ATOMS: atom_id res chain seq x y z
N MET A 1 -14.06 -10.97 18.36
CA MET A 1 -13.57 -9.65 17.96
C MET A 1 -12.07 -9.75 17.84
N THR A 2 -11.56 -9.87 16.61
CA THR A 2 -10.12 -9.84 16.35
C THR A 2 -9.59 -8.49 16.81
N THR A 3 -8.65 -8.51 17.74
CA THR A 3 -7.89 -7.34 18.16
C THR A 3 -7.02 -6.91 16.98
N ASP A 4 -7.57 -6.04 16.14
CA ASP A 4 -6.80 -5.34 15.11
C ASP A 4 -5.75 -4.51 15.86
N SER A 5 -4.52 -5.02 15.90
CA SER A 5 -3.39 -4.26 16.39
C SER A 5 -3.17 -3.14 15.37
N PRO A 6 -3.35 -1.86 15.73
CA PRO A 6 -3.28 -0.78 14.76
C PRO A 6 -1.90 -0.80 14.10
N MET A 7 -1.86 -0.98 12.78
CA MET A 7 -0.59 -1.00 12.08
C MET A 7 -0.01 0.41 12.02
N PRO A 8 1.30 0.59 12.28
CA PRO A 8 1.95 1.90 12.32
C PRO A 8 1.91 2.63 10.97
N SER A 9 1.87 1.90 9.87
CA SER A 9 1.51 2.43 8.55
C SER A 9 0.86 1.31 7.76
N PRO A 10 -0.37 1.48 7.24
CA PRO A 10 -0.99 0.49 6.38
C PRO A 10 -0.08 0.29 5.16
N PRO A 11 0.26 -0.96 4.80
CA PRO A 11 1.23 -1.24 3.76
C PRO A 11 0.68 -0.97 2.36
N PHE A 12 -0.52 -0.42 2.22
CA PHE A 12 -1.12 -0.06 0.96
C PHE A 12 -1.18 1.47 0.81
N PRO A 13 -1.19 2.01 -0.41
CA PRO A 13 -1.22 3.44 -0.65
C PRO A 13 -2.58 4.00 -0.24
N SER A 14 -2.67 5.33 -0.07
CA SER A 14 -3.97 5.98 0.14
C SER A 14 -4.95 5.57 -0.97
N PRO A 15 -6.24 5.31 -0.67
CA PRO A 15 -7.27 5.14 -1.70
C PRO A 15 -7.30 6.28 -2.72
N ASP A 16 -6.92 7.50 -2.32
CA ASP A 16 -6.87 8.68 -3.20
C ASP A 16 -5.56 8.82 -3.98
N SER A 17 -4.59 7.91 -3.75
CA SER A 17 -3.28 7.92 -4.40
C SER A 17 -3.42 7.82 -5.92
N ALA A 18 -2.80 8.75 -6.64
CA ALA A 18 -2.69 8.67 -8.10
C ALA A 18 -1.93 7.42 -8.55
N VAL A 19 -0.94 6.98 -7.75
CA VAL A 19 -0.15 5.78 -8.00
C VAL A 19 -1.03 4.52 -7.87
N LEU A 20 -1.87 4.43 -6.84
CA LEU A 20 -2.79 3.30 -6.67
C LEU A 20 -3.77 3.20 -7.85
N ARG A 21 -4.31 4.34 -8.31
CA ARG A 21 -5.19 4.38 -9.49
C ARG A 21 -4.49 3.87 -10.74
N LEU A 22 -3.21 4.18 -10.92
CA LEU A 22 -2.42 3.71 -12.05
C LEU A 22 -2.14 2.20 -11.97
N ILE A 23 -1.77 1.69 -10.79
CA ILE A 23 -1.55 0.25 -10.56
C ILE A 23 -2.82 -0.55 -10.89
N VAL A 24 -3.97 -0.13 -10.36
CA VAL A 24 -5.26 -0.79 -10.62
C VAL A 24 -5.66 -0.66 -12.09
N GLY A 25 -5.47 0.51 -12.68
CA GLY A 25 -5.75 0.74 -14.10
C GLY A 25 -4.96 -0.19 -15.01
N ASN A 26 -3.66 -0.36 -14.74
CA ASN A 26 -2.79 -1.26 -15.50
C ASN A 26 -3.20 -2.73 -15.34
N ALA A 27 -3.53 -3.17 -14.12
CA ALA A 27 -4.00 -4.52 -13.86
C ALA A 27 -5.33 -4.82 -14.58
N ILE A 28 -6.26 -3.86 -14.64
CA ILE A 28 -7.51 -4.02 -15.38
C ILE A 28 -7.26 -4.05 -16.88
N ALA A 29 -6.39 -3.19 -17.39
CA ALA A 29 -6.06 -3.11 -18.81
C ALA A 29 -5.42 -4.41 -19.30
N SER A 30 -4.47 -4.99 -18.56
CA SER A 30 -3.79 -6.22 -18.95
C SER A 30 -4.76 -7.40 -19.08
N VAL A 31 -5.72 -7.54 -18.16
CA VAL A 31 -6.78 -8.57 -18.27
C VAL A 31 -7.67 -8.32 -19.48
N ARG A 32 -8.12 -7.07 -19.68
CA ARG A 32 -9.01 -6.72 -20.80
C ARG A 32 -8.37 -6.91 -22.18
N ASN A 33 -7.06 -6.70 -22.26
CA ASN A 33 -6.29 -6.89 -23.49
C ASN A 33 -5.88 -8.35 -23.71
N GLY A 34 -6.12 -9.24 -22.75
CA GLY A 34 -5.67 -10.64 -22.80
C GLY A 34 -4.16 -10.80 -22.62
N GLU A 35 -3.50 -9.80 -22.03
CA GLU A 35 -2.05 -9.79 -21.75
C GLU A 35 -1.71 -10.52 -20.45
N ALA A 36 -2.66 -10.65 -19.53
CA ALA A 36 -2.49 -11.33 -18.26
C ALA A 36 -3.77 -12.08 -17.83
N SER A 37 -3.61 -13.16 -17.09
CA SER A 37 -4.67 -13.79 -16.32
C SER A 37 -5.14 -12.90 -15.17
N VAL A 38 -6.30 -13.22 -14.61
CA VAL A 38 -6.83 -12.51 -13.44
C VAL A 38 -5.90 -12.66 -12.24
N GLU A 39 -5.33 -13.85 -12.06
CA GLU A 39 -4.38 -14.18 -11.00
C GLU A 39 -3.11 -13.32 -11.10
N GLU A 40 -2.55 -13.18 -12.31
CA GLU A 40 -1.38 -12.33 -12.55
C GLU A 40 -1.68 -10.85 -12.30
N ALA A 41 -2.87 -10.38 -12.69
CA ALA A 41 -3.29 -9.01 -12.45
C ALA A 41 -3.52 -8.69 -10.96
N ILE A 42 -4.08 -9.65 -10.21
CA ILE A 42 -4.21 -9.55 -8.75
C ILE A 42 -2.83 -9.49 -8.10
N LEU A 43 -1.91 -10.37 -8.52
CA LEU A 43 -0.54 -10.38 -7.99
C LEU A 43 0.17 -9.06 -8.26
N HIS A 44 0.07 -8.53 -9.48
CA HIS A 44 0.60 -7.22 -9.85
C HIS A 44 0.04 -6.12 -8.93
N ALA A 45 -1.28 -6.04 -8.78
CA ALA A 45 -1.90 -5.01 -7.95
C ALA A 45 -1.50 -5.12 -6.47
N ALA A 46 -1.41 -6.34 -5.92
CA ALA A 46 -1.02 -6.57 -4.54
C ALA A 46 0.44 -6.21 -4.27
N VAL A 47 1.37 -6.65 -5.12
CA VAL A 47 2.81 -6.41 -4.94
C VAL A 47 3.15 -4.93 -5.11
N HIS A 48 2.67 -4.31 -6.18
CA HIS A 48 2.94 -2.89 -6.42
C HIS A 48 2.21 -2.00 -5.42
N GLY A 49 0.97 -2.33 -5.03
CA GLY A 49 0.26 -1.62 -3.98
C GLY A 49 1.03 -1.67 -2.66
N TRP A 50 1.53 -2.85 -2.29
CA TRP A 50 2.34 -3.02 -1.08
C TRP A 50 3.62 -2.16 -1.11
N TYR A 51 4.35 -2.23 -2.22
CA TYR A 51 5.61 -1.51 -2.38
C TYR A 51 5.43 0.02 -2.31
N GLU A 52 4.48 0.56 -3.07
CA GLU A 52 4.23 2.01 -3.11
C GLU A 52 3.63 2.53 -1.79
N GLY A 53 2.83 1.72 -1.09
CA GLY A 53 2.35 2.04 0.24
C GLY A 53 3.47 2.14 1.26
N HIS A 54 4.45 1.23 1.18
CA HIS A 54 5.65 1.26 2.03
C HIS A 54 6.51 2.50 1.76
N VAL A 55 6.82 2.79 0.49
CA VAL A 55 7.59 4.00 0.10
C VAL A 55 6.89 5.28 0.59
N GLN A 56 5.58 5.39 0.37
CA GLN A 56 4.79 6.53 0.86
C GLN A 56 4.90 6.69 2.39
N GLY A 57 4.88 5.58 3.12
CA GLY A 57 5.05 5.58 4.58
C GLY A 57 6.42 6.07 5.04
N GLU A 58 7.48 5.73 4.32
CA GLU A 58 8.85 6.20 4.61
C GLU A 58 9.04 7.69 4.26
N ASP A 59 8.51 8.13 3.11
CA ASP A 59 8.68 9.49 2.60
C ASP A 59 7.85 10.54 3.36
N GLU A 60 6.59 10.25 3.68
CA GLU A 60 5.68 11.24 4.29
C GLU A 60 5.98 11.52 5.78
N CYS A 61 6.63 10.59 6.49
CA CYS A 61 7.35 10.95 7.71
C CYS A 61 8.46 9.94 8.06
N PRO A 62 9.74 10.38 8.07
CA PRO A 62 10.85 9.61 8.60
C PRO A 62 10.64 9.24 10.08
N GLY A 63 10.18 8.00 10.27
CA GLY A 63 9.93 7.38 11.56
C GLY A 63 8.63 7.80 12.26
N CYS A 64 7.65 8.43 11.61
CA CYS A 64 6.30 8.49 12.19
C CYS A 64 5.46 7.29 11.73
N ASP A 65 4.39 7.04 12.47
CA ASP A 65 3.32 6.14 12.06
C ASP A 65 2.41 6.88 11.04
N PHE A 66 2.87 7.00 9.80
CA PHE A 66 2.11 7.64 8.73
C PHE A 66 0.86 6.79 8.40
N ARG A 67 -0.34 7.32 8.69
CA ARG A 67 -1.64 6.62 8.63
C ARG A 67 -1.80 5.43 9.59
N GLY A 68 -0.96 5.29 10.61
CA GLY A 68 -1.17 4.36 11.72
C GLY A 68 -1.72 5.05 12.97
N GLU A 69 -2.43 4.31 13.82
CA GLU A 69 -2.98 4.84 15.08
C GLU A 69 -1.99 4.72 16.27
N LEU A 70 -0.81 4.13 16.05
CA LEU A 70 0.18 3.98 17.11
C LEU A 70 1.00 5.28 17.32
N PRO A 71 1.34 5.64 18.56
CA PRO A 71 2.27 6.72 18.84
C PRO A 71 3.72 6.24 18.66
N LYS A 72 4.53 7.00 17.91
CA LYS A 72 5.99 6.82 17.79
C LYS A 72 6.62 6.65 19.18
N GLN A 73 7.36 5.55 19.43
CA GLN A 73 8.12 5.42 20.67
C GLN A 73 9.14 6.57 20.76
N SER A 74 8.88 7.51 21.67
CA SER A 74 9.76 8.63 21.96
C SER A 74 11.02 8.10 22.65
N LYS A 75 12.16 8.20 21.93
CA LYS A 75 13.54 8.06 22.39
C LYS A 75 13.99 6.65 22.81
N ARG A 76 14.88 6.06 22.02
CA ARG A 76 16.01 5.31 22.57
C ARG A 76 17.18 6.27 22.70
N GLY A 77 17.49 6.65 23.94
CA GLY A 77 18.77 7.27 24.31
C GLY A 77 19.88 6.24 24.38
#